data_AF-A0A7K2A8S3-F1
#
_entry.id   AF-A0A7K2A8S3-F1
#
_cell.length_a   1.000
_cell.length_b   1.000
_cell.length_c   1.000
_cell.angle_alpha   90.00
_cell.angle_beta   90.00
_cell.angle_gamma   90.00
#
_symmetry.space_group_name_H-M   'P 1'
#
loop_
_entity.id
_entity.type
_entity.pdbx_description
1 polymer ?
#
loop_
_entity_poly.entity_id
_entity_poly.type
_entity_poly.pdbx_seq_one_letter_code
_entity_poly.pdbx_strand_id
1 'polypeptide(L)'
;MALTAAVSLLALFALASQASAQDGPSLTADPPAVPAEGEYTFTISGSGFTAGLALFVLPCTAPGEPMTPDNVAAAIAAIGQTDCNLGSMTPVVVGADGTFSLTATATVGQNFVWIAGDAAQTEAGAVPVFIVEPMDDMGDDMGDDMAPEGAAETGFGGTAGSDGNSVAVPLAATLAAVALLGGTALVARRHS
;
A
#
# COMPACT_ATOMS: atom_id res chain seq x y z
N MET A 1 39.27 -33.01 32.90
CA MET A 1 39.92 -32.53 31.67
C MET A 1 39.59 -33.51 30.55
N ALA A 2 38.57 -33.21 29.75
CA ALA A 2 38.32 -33.79 28.42
C ALA A 2 37.26 -32.92 27.74
N LEU A 3 37.56 -32.55 26.50
CA LEU A 3 36.99 -31.47 25.70
C LEU A 3 35.73 -31.92 24.92
N THR A 4 34.76 -31.01 24.80
CA THR A 4 33.88 -30.69 23.64
C THR A 4 33.49 -31.77 22.62
N ALA A 5 32.18 -31.90 22.36
CA ALA A 5 31.62 -31.95 21.00
C ALA A 5 30.08 -31.78 20.98
N ALA A 6 29.61 -30.89 20.09
CA ALA A 6 28.29 -30.82 19.43
C ALA A 6 27.05 -30.73 20.35
N VAL A 7 26.16 -29.74 20.20
CA VAL A 7 25.26 -29.60 19.06
C VAL A 7 25.00 -28.11 18.78
N SER A 8 25.63 -27.58 17.74
CA SER A 8 25.25 -26.32 17.10
C SER A 8 24.57 -26.68 15.79
N LEU A 9 23.25 -26.89 15.79
CA LEU A 9 22.45 -26.98 14.55
C LEU A 9 20.94 -26.85 14.78
N LEU A 10 20.50 -25.89 15.60
CA LEU A 10 19.05 -25.65 15.82
C LEU A 10 18.70 -24.15 15.78
N ALA A 11 19.19 -23.42 14.77
CA ALA A 11 18.87 -22.00 14.57
C ALA A 11 18.70 -21.59 13.10
N LEU A 12 18.42 -22.53 12.19
CA LEU A 12 18.29 -22.26 10.75
C LEU A 12 16.85 -22.35 10.19
N PHE A 13 15.82 -22.46 11.05
CA PHE A 13 14.43 -22.63 10.59
C PHE A 13 13.47 -21.48 10.97
N ALA A 14 13.95 -20.35 11.49
CA ALA A 14 13.07 -19.27 11.97
C ALA A 14 13.02 -18.01 11.08
N LEU A 15 13.73 -17.98 9.93
CA LEU A 15 13.73 -16.83 9.01
C LEU A 15 12.96 -17.07 7.71
N ALA A 16 12.28 -18.21 7.57
CA ALA A 16 11.52 -18.54 6.36
C ALA A 16 10.16 -17.83 6.26
N SER A 17 9.72 -17.08 7.28
CA SER A 17 8.44 -16.36 7.26
C SER A 17 8.52 -14.95 6.65
N GLN A 18 9.69 -14.48 6.23
CA GLN A 18 9.81 -13.22 5.47
C GLN A 18 9.65 -13.41 3.94
N ALA A 19 9.59 -14.66 3.46
CA ALA A 19 9.37 -14.95 2.04
C ALA A 19 7.90 -14.77 1.61
N SER A 20 6.96 -14.67 2.55
CA SER A 20 5.52 -14.67 2.26
C SER A 20 4.95 -13.32 1.84
N ALA A 21 5.76 -12.26 1.88
CA ALA A 21 5.38 -10.93 1.44
C ALA A 21 5.71 -10.71 -0.06
N GLN A 22 6.25 -11.69 -0.80
CA GLN A 22 6.70 -11.47 -2.19
C GLN A 22 5.94 -12.26 -3.27
N ASP A 23 4.95 -13.07 -2.90
CA ASP A 23 4.37 -14.06 -3.82
C ASP A 23 3.03 -13.63 -4.44
N GLY A 24 2.79 -12.32 -4.59
CA GLY A 24 1.57 -11.79 -5.20
C GLY A 24 1.77 -10.46 -5.91
N PRO A 25 0.77 -10.01 -6.68
CA PRO A 25 0.81 -8.74 -7.38
C PRO A 25 1.01 -7.57 -6.41
N SER A 26 1.71 -6.53 -6.87
CA SER A 26 1.96 -5.31 -6.09
C SER A 26 1.44 -4.07 -6.79
N LEU A 27 1.11 -3.04 -6.00
CA LEU A 27 0.73 -1.72 -6.47
C LEU A 27 1.62 -0.64 -5.86
N THR A 28 1.76 0.44 -6.61
CA THR A 28 2.38 1.70 -6.18
C THR A 28 1.53 2.87 -6.66
N ALA A 29 1.56 3.96 -5.92
CA ALA A 29 0.90 5.21 -6.28
C ALA A 29 1.92 6.35 -6.21
N ASP A 30 1.86 7.26 -7.19
CA ASP A 30 2.64 8.49 -7.24
C ASP A 30 1.67 9.69 -7.37
N PRO A 31 1.62 10.62 -6.40
CA PRO A 31 2.42 10.62 -5.17
C PRO A 31 1.98 9.51 -4.18
N PRO A 32 2.89 9.02 -3.32
CA PRO A 32 2.60 7.97 -2.34
C PRO A 32 1.87 8.48 -1.08
N ALA A 33 1.86 9.80 -0.88
CA ALA A 33 1.23 10.48 0.23
C ALA A 33 0.82 11.89 -0.20
N VAL A 34 -0.12 12.50 0.52
CA VAL A 34 -0.66 13.84 0.22
C VAL A 34 -0.64 14.73 1.46
N PRO A 35 -0.61 16.06 1.32
CA PRO A 35 -0.47 16.95 2.47
C PRO A 35 -1.75 17.11 3.30
N ALA A 36 -2.92 16.88 2.71
CA ALA A 36 -4.23 17.03 3.35
C ALA A 36 -5.31 16.23 2.60
N GLU A 37 -6.50 16.10 3.18
CA GLU A 37 -7.68 15.61 2.47
C GLU A 37 -8.01 16.51 1.26
N GLY A 38 -8.46 15.91 0.15
CA GLY A 38 -8.75 16.66 -1.07
C GLY A 38 -8.69 15.83 -2.34
N GLU A 39 -8.92 16.47 -3.49
CA GLU A 39 -8.82 15.81 -4.80
C GLU A 39 -7.37 15.83 -5.30
N TYR A 40 -6.85 14.66 -5.69
CA TYR A 40 -5.51 14.50 -6.21
C TYR A 40 -5.51 13.57 -7.42
N THR A 41 -4.55 13.80 -8.33
CA THR A 41 -4.25 12.92 -9.45
C THR A 41 -3.06 12.04 -9.11
N PHE A 42 -3.21 10.74 -9.37
CA PHE A 42 -2.21 9.73 -9.11
C PHE A 42 -1.82 9.00 -10.38
N THR A 43 -0.55 8.63 -10.48
CA THR A 43 -0.10 7.54 -11.35
C THR A 43 -0.09 6.26 -10.53
N ILE A 44 -0.98 5.32 -10.83
CA ILE A 44 -1.02 4.00 -10.21
C ILE A 44 -0.30 3.02 -11.12
N SER A 45 0.69 2.31 -10.58
CA SER A 45 1.43 1.28 -11.32
C SER A 45 1.36 -0.05 -10.59
N GLY A 46 1.11 -1.12 -11.34
CA GLY A 46 1.05 -2.49 -10.82
C GLY A 46 2.05 -3.41 -11.50
N SER A 47 2.48 -4.44 -10.77
CA SER A 47 3.42 -5.45 -11.27
C SER A 47 3.13 -6.82 -10.66
N GLY A 48 3.55 -7.89 -11.36
CA GLY A 48 3.36 -9.26 -10.90
C GLY A 48 1.96 -9.83 -11.14
N PHE A 49 1.15 -9.16 -11.95
CA PHE A 49 -0.17 -9.67 -12.38
C PHE A 49 -0.04 -10.59 -13.58
N THR A 50 -1.02 -11.47 -13.80
CA THR A 50 -1.08 -12.28 -15.02
C THR A 50 -1.20 -11.41 -16.27
N ALA A 51 -0.32 -11.64 -17.25
CA ALA A 51 -0.34 -10.93 -18.53
C ALA A 51 -1.68 -11.08 -19.26
N GLY A 52 -2.19 -9.96 -19.81
CA GLY A 52 -3.47 -9.92 -20.53
C GLY A 52 -4.71 -9.99 -19.64
N LEU A 53 -4.55 -10.03 -18.32
CA LEU A 53 -5.67 -9.98 -17.37
C LEU A 53 -6.36 -8.61 -17.42
N ALA A 54 -7.69 -8.61 -17.41
CA ALA A 54 -8.47 -7.40 -17.24
C ALA A 54 -8.66 -7.12 -15.74
N LEU A 55 -8.20 -5.96 -15.31
CA LEU A 55 -8.30 -5.47 -13.94
C LEU A 55 -9.21 -4.25 -13.89
N PHE A 56 -9.69 -3.99 -12.69
CA PHE A 56 -10.36 -2.75 -12.32
C PHE A 56 -9.56 -2.09 -11.21
N VAL A 57 -9.22 -0.81 -11.41
CA VAL A 57 -8.55 0.02 -10.41
C VAL A 57 -9.54 1.03 -9.87
N LEU A 58 -9.65 1.11 -8.55
CA LEU A 58 -10.63 1.96 -7.89
C LEU A 58 -10.18 2.43 -6.51
N PRO A 59 -10.67 3.59 -6.05
CA PRO A 59 -10.37 4.09 -4.72
C PRO A 59 -11.34 3.49 -3.69
N CYS A 60 -10.80 3.18 -2.51
CA CYS A 60 -11.52 2.65 -1.37
C CYS A 60 -11.10 3.36 -0.08
N THR A 61 -11.89 3.19 0.97
CA THR A 61 -11.62 3.69 2.31
C THR A 61 -11.58 2.51 3.28
N ALA A 62 -10.45 2.27 3.95
CA ALA A 62 -10.40 1.20 4.94
C ALA A 62 -11.30 1.53 6.15
N PRO A 63 -12.17 0.60 6.57
CA PRO A 63 -13.07 0.85 7.69
C PRO A 63 -12.33 0.81 9.03
N GLY A 64 -12.88 1.48 10.04
CA GLY A 64 -12.38 1.43 11.41
C GLY A 64 -11.43 2.57 11.76
N GLU A 65 -10.46 2.25 12.63
CA GLU A 65 -9.49 3.22 13.16
C GLU A 65 -8.60 3.82 12.06
N PRO A 66 -7.98 5.00 12.31
CA PRO A 66 -7.01 5.58 11.39
C PRO A 66 -5.89 4.61 11.02
N MET A 67 -5.59 4.55 9.73
CA MET A 67 -4.57 3.69 9.17
C MET A 67 -3.19 4.23 9.51
N THR A 68 -2.33 3.36 10.03
CA THR A 68 -0.92 3.62 10.34
C THR A 68 -0.06 2.57 9.66
N PRO A 69 1.26 2.80 9.55
CA PRO A 69 2.18 1.79 9.04
C PRO A 69 2.09 0.44 9.77
N ASP A 70 1.75 0.45 11.06
CA ASP A 70 1.67 -0.76 11.89
C ASP A 70 0.38 -1.58 11.67
N ASN A 71 -0.71 -0.97 11.18
CA ASN A 71 -2.01 -1.63 11.03
C ASN A 71 -2.49 -1.77 9.58
N VAL A 72 -1.76 -1.21 8.60
CA VAL A 72 -2.13 -1.12 7.18
C VAL A 72 -2.62 -2.45 6.61
N ALA A 73 -1.94 -3.56 6.89
CA ALA A 73 -2.32 -4.85 6.33
C ALA A 73 -3.69 -5.32 6.83
N ALA A 74 -3.96 -5.15 8.12
CA ALA A 74 -5.24 -5.49 8.72
C ALA A 74 -6.36 -4.55 8.24
N ALA A 75 -6.06 -3.26 8.10
CA ALA A 75 -7.01 -2.27 7.60
C ALA A 75 -7.43 -2.57 6.15
N ILE A 76 -6.47 -2.88 5.27
CA ILE A 76 -6.76 -3.24 3.87
C ILE A 76 -7.54 -4.56 3.80
N ALA A 77 -7.19 -5.56 4.60
CA ALA A 77 -7.90 -6.84 4.63
C ALA A 77 -9.37 -6.71 5.11
N ALA A 78 -9.71 -5.62 5.79
CA ALA A 78 -11.08 -5.33 6.24
C ALA A 78 -11.95 -4.62 5.18
N ILE A 79 -11.37 -4.19 4.05
CA ILE A 79 -12.11 -3.50 2.99
C ILE A 79 -13.10 -4.45 2.33
N GLY A 80 -14.38 -4.11 2.40
CA GLY A 80 -15.45 -4.72 1.63
C GLY A 80 -15.81 -3.91 0.38
N GLN A 81 -16.62 -4.50 -0.50
CA GLN A 81 -17.08 -3.83 -1.73
C GLN A 81 -17.83 -2.52 -1.47
N THR A 82 -18.50 -2.39 -0.33
CA THR A 82 -19.24 -1.19 0.06
C THR A 82 -18.35 -0.03 0.46
N ASP A 83 -17.09 -0.30 0.77
CA ASP A 83 -16.10 0.69 1.20
C ASP A 83 -15.34 1.31 0.01
N CYS A 84 -15.72 0.90 -1.20
CA CYS A 84 -15.08 1.25 -2.45
C CYS A 84 -16.00 2.09 -3.34
N ASN A 85 -15.43 3.10 -4.00
CA ASN A 85 -16.18 3.91 -4.96
C ASN A 85 -16.21 3.22 -6.32
N LEU A 86 -17.20 2.35 -6.51
CA LEU A 86 -17.44 1.64 -7.76
C LEU A 86 -17.77 2.56 -8.95
N GLY A 87 -18.22 3.79 -8.69
CA GLY A 87 -18.49 4.79 -9.72
C GLY A 87 -17.23 5.39 -10.36
N SER A 88 -16.10 5.32 -9.66
CA SER A 88 -14.79 5.80 -10.13
C SER A 88 -13.87 4.68 -10.62
N MET A 89 -14.43 3.52 -10.90
CA MET A 89 -13.68 2.34 -11.33
C MET A 89 -13.11 2.52 -12.75
N THR A 90 -11.80 2.32 -12.89
CA THR A 90 -11.10 2.45 -14.16
C THR A 90 -10.61 1.08 -14.64
N PRO A 91 -11.06 0.58 -15.80
CA PRO A 91 -10.58 -0.68 -16.34
C PRO A 91 -9.16 -0.53 -16.89
N VAL A 92 -8.32 -1.55 -16.69
CA VAL A 92 -6.98 -1.65 -17.28
C VAL A 92 -6.70 -3.09 -17.73
N VAL A 93 -5.91 -3.26 -18.78
CA VAL A 93 -5.44 -4.59 -19.21
C VAL A 93 -3.96 -4.68 -18.90
N VAL A 94 -3.56 -5.74 -18.21
CA VAL A 94 -2.17 -6.00 -17.84
C VAL A 94 -1.34 -6.29 -19.09
N GLY A 95 -0.19 -5.63 -19.19
CA GLY A 95 0.78 -5.81 -20.26
C GLY A 95 1.35 -7.23 -20.32
N ALA A 96 2.03 -7.54 -21.43
CA ALA A 96 2.63 -8.85 -21.64
C ALA A 96 3.74 -9.20 -20.63
N ASP A 97 4.30 -8.17 -19.98
CA ASP A 97 5.31 -8.23 -18.93
C ASP A 97 4.72 -8.35 -17.51
N GLY A 98 3.39 -8.44 -17.38
CA GLY A 98 2.72 -8.53 -16.08
C GLY A 98 2.62 -7.19 -15.34
N THR A 99 2.76 -6.07 -16.06
CA THR A 99 2.69 -4.72 -15.48
C THR A 99 1.54 -3.90 -16.07
N PHE A 100 1.13 -2.85 -15.36
CA PHE A 100 0.27 -1.80 -15.91
C PHE A 100 0.61 -0.45 -15.28
N SER A 101 0.22 0.64 -15.94
CA SER A 101 0.26 1.99 -15.38
C SER A 101 -0.93 2.79 -15.88
N LEU A 102 -1.57 3.54 -14.99
CA LEU A 102 -2.70 4.42 -15.33
C LEU A 102 -2.68 5.68 -14.49
N THR A 103 -3.29 6.74 -15.01
CA THR A 103 -3.52 7.98 -14.28
C THR A 103 -4.98 8.06 -13.87
N ALA A 104 -5.26 8.27 -12.59
CA ALA A 104 -6.61 8.42 -12.06
C ALA A 104 -6.68 9.55 -11.03
N THR A 105 -7.85 10.17 -10.92
CA THR A 105 -8.11 11.23 -9.92
C THR A 105 -9.10 10.71 -8.89
N ALA A 106 -8.85 11.01 -7.62
CA ALA A 106 -9.73 10.63 -6.52
C ALA A 106 -9.68 11.66 -5.40
N THR A 107 -10.77 11.75 -4.64
CA THR A 107 -10.81 12.46 -3.38
C THR A 107 -10.20 11.59 -2.28
N VAL A 108 -9.04 12.00 -1.79
CA VAL A 108 -8.36 11.39 -0.64
C VAL A 108 -9.01 11.90 0.63
N GLY A 109 -9.47 10.96 1.46
CA GLY A 109 -9.82 11.19 2.85
C GLY A 109 -8.95 10.34 3.77
N GLN A 110 -9.29 10.29 5.04
CA GLN A 110 -8.69 9.31 5.95
C GLN A 110 -8.84 7.87 5.42
N ASN A 111 -7.84 7.01 5.72
CA ASN A 111 -7.82 5.59 5.37
C ASN A 111 -7.93 5.27 3.87
N PHE A 112 -7.47 6.18 3.01
CA PHE A 112 -7.57 6.01 1.57
C PHE A 112 -6.64 4.90 1.03
N VAL A 113 -7.17 4.07 0.15
CA VAL A 113 -6.45 2.96 -0.50
C VAL A 113 -6.85 2.87 -1.97
N TRP A 114 -5.87 2.70 -2.86
CA TRP A 114 -6.10 2.22 -4.22
C TRP A 114 -6.10 0.70 -4.24
N ILE A 115 -7.12 0.11 -4.86
CA ILE A 115 -7.19 -1.34 -5.10
C ILE A 115 -7.23 -1.60 -6.60
N ALA A 116 -6.46 -2.60 -7.05
CA ALA A 116 -6.57 -3.19 -8.37
C ALA A 116 -6.92 -4.66 -8.22
N GLY A 117 -7.94 -5.14 -8.92
CA GLY A 117 -8.30 -6.55 -8.90
C GLY A 117 -9.10 -6.97 -10.12
N ASP A 118 -9.10 -8.27 -10.40
CA ASP A 118 -9.91 -8.85 -11.47
C ASP A 118 -11.34 -9.15 -10.99
N ALA A 119 -12.26 -9.32 -11.94
CA ALA A 119 -13.67 -9.58 -11.62
C ALA A 119 -13.90 -10.90 -10.86
N ALA A 120 -13.04 -11.90 -11.05
CA ALA A 120 -13.10 -13.17 -10.33
C ALA A 120 -12.40 -13.10 -8.97
N GLN A 121 -11.75 -11.98 -8.63
CA GLN A 121 -11.04 -11.73 -7.37
C GLN A 121 -9.96 -12.79 -7.08
N THR A 122 -9.31 -13.25 -8.14
CA THR A 122 -8.21 -14.22 -8.09
C THR A 122 -6.85 -13.55 -7.93
N GLU A 123 -6.71 -12.34 -8.45
CA GLU A 123 -5.53 -11.49 -8.31
C GLU A 123 -5.94 -10.09 -7.88
N ALA A 124 -5.33 -9.61 -6.81
CA ALA A 124 -5.54 -8.27 -6.30
C ALA A 124 -4.26 -7.68 -5.73
N GLY A 125 -4.12 -6.37 -5.84
CA GLY A 125 -3.12 -5.57 -5.17
C GLY A 125 -3.76 -4.34 -4.54
N ALA A 126 -3.12 -3.81 -3.52
CA ALA A 126 -3.58 -2.61 -2.83
C ALA A 126 -2.40 -1.72 -2.46
N VAL A 127 -2.60 -0.40 -2.47
CA VAL A 127 -1.61 0.56 -2.00
C VAL A 127 -2.32 1.67 -1.20
N PRO A 128 -1.96 1.90 0.07
CA PRO A 128 -2.48 3.01 0.85
C PRO A 128 -1.87 4.34 0.38
N VAL A 129 -2.63 5.44 0.50
CA VAL A 129 -2.08 6.80 0.38
C VAL A 129 -2.26 7.47 1.73
N PHE A 130 -1.15 7.85 2.35
CA PHE A 130 -1.18 8.51 3.66
C PHE A 130 -1.33 10.01 3.51
N ILE A 131 -1.99 10.63 4.49
CA ILE A 131 -1.96 12.07 4.68
C ILE A 131 -0.79 12.38 5.59
N VAL A 132 0.17 13.14 5.10
CA VAL A 132 1.35 13.58 5.84
C VAL A 132 1.31 15.10 5.88
N GLU A 133 1.01 15.66 7.05
CA GLU A 133 1.03 17.11 7.20
C GLU A 133 2.44 17.61 6.87
N PRO A 134 2.58 18.65 6.03
CA PRO A 134 3.86 19.32 5.89
C PRO A 134 4.28 19.74 7.30
N MET A 135 5.51 19.40 7.72
CA MET A 135 6.06 19.97 8.94
C MET A 135 5.97 21.48 8.78
N ASP A 136 5.02 22.11 9.50
CA ASP A 136 4.93 23.55 9.56
C ASP A 136 6.32 24.06 9.96
N ASP A 137 6.86 24.89 9.10
CA ASP A 137 8.14 25.54 9.22
C ASP A 137 8.28 26.11 10.64
N MET A 138 9.09 25.45 11.49
CA MET A 138 9.56 26.02 12.76
C MET A 138 10.55 27.19 12.48
N GLY A 139 10.25 28.02 11.49
CA GLY A 139 11.06 29.12 10.98
C GLY A 139 10.53 30.51 11.31
N ASP A 140 9.27 30.64 11.76
CA ASP A 140 8.65 31.95 11.94
C ASP A 140 8.84 32.59 13.34
N ASP A 141 9.59 31.97 14.27
CA ASP A 141 9.82 32.52 15.63
C ASP A 141 11.30 32.85 15.96
N MET A 142 12.12 33.14 14.94
CA MET A 142 13.45 33.75 15.13
C MET A 142 13.60 35.07 14.33
N GLY A 143 12.49 35.80 14.17
CA GLY A 143 12.42 36.96 13.28
C GLY A 143 12.66 38.35 13.88
N ASP A 144 12.97 38.49 15.19
CA ASP A 144 12.89 39.81 15.83
C ASP A 144 14.13 40.34 16.59
N ASP A 145 15.34 39.77 16.41
CA ASP A 145 16.50 40.25 17.20
C ASP A 145 17.88 40.25 16.51
N MET A 146 17.97 40.46 15.19
CA MET A 146 19.27 40.78 14.56
C MET A 146 19.23 42.05 13.70
N ALA A 147 19.69 43.14 14.30
CA ALA A 147 20.24 44.30 13.58
C ALA A 147 21.41 43.86 12.66
N PRO A 148 21.62 44.52 11.49
CA PRO A 148 22.52 44.00 10.47
C PRO A 148 23.94 44.53 10.64
N GLU A 149 24.93 43.66 10.84
CA GLU A 149 26.35 43.99 10.62
C GLU A 149 27.10 42.77 10.07
N GLY A 150 27.48 42.82 8.79
CA GLY A 150 28.77 42.28 8.34
C GLY A 150 28.86 40.84 7.79
N ALA A 151 28.81 40.74 6.45
CA ALA A 151 29.67 39.94 5.57
C ALA A 151 30.04 38.47 5.93
N ALA A 152 29.67 37.54 5.06
CA ALA A 152 30.60 36.87 4.13
C ALA A 152 29.89 35.78 3.31
N GLU A 153 30.00 35.89 1.99
CA GLU A 153 29.67 34.83 1.04
C GLU A 153 30.73 33.72 1.12
N THR A 154 30.33 32.46 1.27
CA THR A 154 30.98 31.31 0.61
C THR A 154 30.07 30.08 0.67
N GLY A 155 29.88 29.38 -0.46
CA GLY A 155 29.81 27.91 -0.42
C GLY A 155 28.55 27.24 -0.97
N PHE A 156 28.48 27.12 -2.29
CA PHE A 156 28.07 25.96 -3.10
C PHE A 156 27.54 24.67 -2.41
N GLY A 157 26.39 24.17 -2.93
CA GLY A 157 25.96 22.75 -2.92
C GLY A 157 25.08 22.37 -1.72
N GLY A 158 23.78 22.08 -1.83
CA GLY A 158 23.11 21.25 -2.82
C GLY A 158 23.07 19.80 -2.34
N THR A 159 21.99 19.38 -1.67
CA THR A 159 21.44 18.01 -1.75
C THR A 159 19.97 18.04 -1.31
N ALA A 160 19.11 17.76 -2.29
CA ALA A 160 17.74 17.33 -2.07
C ALA A 160 17.75 16.04 -1.22
N GLY A 161 17.14 16.10 -0.05
CA GLY A 161 16.77 14.92 0.74
C GLY A 161 15.42 14.41 0.26
N SER A 162 15.43 13.64 -0.82
CA SER A 162 14.30 12.79 -1.20
C SER A 162 14.29 11.57 -0.29
N ASP A 163 13.68 11.67 0.88
CA ASP A 163 13.30 10.49 1.66
C ASP A 163 11.94 9.99 1.18
N GLY A 164 11.94 9.43 -0.03
CA GLY A 164 10.83 8.63 -0.56
C GLY A 164 10.78 7.29 0.16
N ASN A 165 10.37 7.28 1.43
CA ASN A 165 10.02 6.04 2.12
C ASN A 165 8.55 5.70 1.81
N SER A 166 8.26 5.48 0.53
CA SER A 166 7.04 4.79 0.12
C SER A 166 7.19 3.34 0.54
N VAL A 167 6.63 3.00 1.70
CA VAL A 167 6.50 1.61 2.10
C VAL A 167 5.52 0.97 1.12
N ALA A 168 6.02 0.44 0.00
CA ALA A 168 5.33 -0.59 -0.75
C ALA A 168 5.19 -1.76 0.23
N VAL A 169 4.03 -1.88 0.87
CA VAL A 169 3.69 -3.05 1.67
C VAL A 169 3.18 -4.08 0.67
N PRO A 170 3.95 -5.11 0.32
CA PRO A 170 3.44 -6.12 -0.57
C PRO A 170 2.43 -6.96 0.20
N LEU A 171 1.16 -6.78 -0.14
CA LEU A 171 0.01 -7.39 0.52
C LEU A 171 -0.21 -8.81 0.00
N ALA A 172 0.81 -9.66 0.02
CA ALA A 172 0.63 -11.09 -0.17
C ALA A 172 0.18 -11.71 1.16
N ALA A 173 -0.93 -12.43 1.11
CA ALA A 173 -1.59 -13.17 2.21
C ALA A 173 -2.61 -12.39 3.05
N THR A 174 -3.75 -11.97 2.47
CA THR A 174 -5.04 -11.98 3.21
C THR A 174 -6.34 -12.01 2.39
N LEU A 175 -6.33 -12.34 1.09
CA LEU A 175 -7.57 -12.56 0.31
C LEU A 175 -7.93 -14.05 0.13
N ALA A 176 -7.75 -14.85 1.20
CA ALA A 176 -8.33 -16.19 1.29
C ALA A 176 -9.62 -16.23 2.14
N ALA A 177 -10.17 -15.08 2.52
CA ALA A 177 -11.30 -14.99 3.46
C ALA A 177 -12.58 -14.35 2.88
N VAL A 178 -12.78 -14.35 1.55
CA VAL A 178 -14.09 -14.06 0.94
C VAL A 178 -14.61 -15.30 0.22
N ALA A 179 -14.77 -16.40 0.97
CA ALA A 179 -15.34 -17.65 0.45
C ALA A 179 -16.44 -18.26 1.34
N LEU A 180 -17.04 -17.53 2.29
CA LEU A 180 -17.93 -18.16 3.28
C LEU A 180 -19.30 -17.53 3.53
N LEU A 181 -19.87 -16.75 2.60
CA LEU A 181 -21.24 -16.23 2.78
C LEU A 181 -22.17 -16.35 1.55
N GLY A 182 -22.04 -17.41 0.76
CA GLY A 182 -23.02 -17.67 -0.31
C GLY A 182 -23.09 -19.12 -0.74
N GLY A 183 -23.78 -19.99 0.02
CA GLY A 183 -23.95 -21.37 -0.44
C GLY A 183 -24.58 -22.40 0.49
N THR A 184 -25.50 -22.06 1.38
CA THR A 184 -26.38 -23.08 1.99
C THR A 184 -27.51 -23.47 1.02
N ALA A 185 -27.14 -24.03 -0.13
CA ALA A 185 -28.06 -24.84 -0.93
C ALA A 185 -27.87 -26.32 -0.53
N LEU A 186 -28.34 -26.68 0.66
CA LEU A 186 -28.44 -28.07 1.10
C LEU A 186 -29.59 -28.74 0.34
N VAL A 187 -29.37 -29.16 -0.91
CA VAL A 187 -30.21 -30.14 -1.59
C VAL A 187 -29.62 -31.52 -1.31
N ALA A 188 -30.19 -32.21 -0.31
CA ALA A 188 -30.17 -33.67 -0.21
C ALA A 188 -31.17 -34.16 0.86
N ARG A 189 -32.44 -34.33 0.49
CA ARG A 189 -33.28 -35.39 1.07
C ARG A 189 -33.94 -36.20 -0.04
N ARG A 190 -33.27 -37.31 -0.38
CA ARG A 190 -33.86 -38.51 -0.96
C ARG A 190 -33.28 -39.70 -0.21
N HIS A 191 -34.08 -40.36 0.61
CA HIS A 191 -34.64 -41.67 0.30
C HIS A 191 -35.23 -42.37 1.52
N SER A 192 -36.40 -42.99 1.26
CA SER A 192 -37.09 -44.05 2.02
C SER A 192 -38.06 -43.58 3.09
#